data_AF-A0A0E0JVY6-F1
#
_entry.id   AF-A0A0E0JVY6-F1
#
_cell.length_a   1.000
_cell.length_b   1.000
_cell.length_c   1.000
_cell.angle_alpha   90.00
_cell.angle_beta   90.00
_cell.angle_gamma   90.00
#
_symmetry.space_group_name_H-M   'P 1'
#
loop_
_entity.id
_entity.type
_entity.pdbx_description
1 polymer ?
#
loop_
_entity_poly.entity_id
_entity_poly.type
_entity_poly.pdbx_seq_one_letter_code
_entity_poly.pdbx_strand_id
1 'polypeptide(L)'
;MAAPPPSDQNGAAPPDADDAAAAPPPQPPDQRDRLVLLLEQLGVVDPVCKLRKQVDASDAKPNQSRLQLTYHLARDLLESGDLTDGEKRIIHGENDVDSVNTLKLKKKNSGLKLDGYDRHGRSYEAMRFGRVGNVDGKNGNGLYRLKSFGKFVAATGLKAGHTVVAWVFRLPAPAPAQEQEQEQEQEEEEDVPARLAVVLLNYASSNPEVVEKMVEWEEKALQEVGALRGLLGLSG
;
A
#
# COMPACT_ATOMS: atom_id res chain seq x y z
N MET A 1 -0.58 77.71 12.33
CA MET A 1 -0.58 76.40 13.03
C MET A 1 -1.30 75.39 12.15
N ALA A 2 -0.62 74.25 11.87
CA ALA A 2 -1.11 72.95 11.36
C ALA A 2 -1.86 72.90 10.00
N ALA A 3 -1.73 71.92 9.12
CA ALA A 3 -0.76 70.87 8.77
C ALA A 3 -1.20 70.39 7.35
N PRO A 4 -0.29 69.93 6.47
CA PRO A 4 -0.60 69.57 5.07
C PRO A 4 -1.30 68.19 4.92
N PRO A 5 -1.92 67.90 3.76
CA PRO A 5 -2.69 66.67 3.54
C PRO A 5 -1.76 65.46 3.31
N PRO A 6 -2.20 64.22 3.60
CA PRO A 6 -1.47 63.04 3.18
C PRO A 6 -1.72 62.74 1.69
N SER A 7 -0.60 62.69 0.96
CA SER A 7 -0.45 62.22 -0.41
C SER A 7 -0.67 60.71 -0.56
N ASP A 8 -0.99 60.31 -1.78
CA ASP A 8 -1.08 58.94 -2.31
C ASP A 8 0.01 57.98 -1.85
N GLN A 9 -0.38 56.74 -1.51
CA GLN A 9 0.42 55.54 -1.77
C GLN A 9 -0.49 54.41 -2.27
N ASN A 10 -0.66 54.33 -3.59
CA ASN A 10 -0.96 53.09 -4.29
C ASN A 10 0.26 52.17 -4.18
N GLY A 11 0.29 51.35 -3.14
CA GLY A 11 1.20 50.21 -3.04
C GLY A 11 0.70 49.07 -3.93
N ALA A 12 1.16 49.02 -5.17
CA ALA A 12 1.09 47.80 -5.97
C ALA A 12 1.97 46.74 -5.28
N ALA A 13 1.34 45.69 -4.75
CA ALA A 13 2.03 44.50 -4.30
C ALA A 13 2.70 43.82 -5.51
N PRO A 14 3.97 43.38 -5.41
CA PRO A 14 4.57 42.59 -6.48
C PRO A 14 3.85 41.23 -6.58
N PRO A 15 3.66 40.68 -7.79
CA PRO A 15 3.12 39.33 -7.94
C PRO A 15 4.12 38.32 -7.37
N ASP A 16 3.59 37.40 -6.57
CA ASP A 16 4.31 36.31 -5.92
C ASP A 16 5.18 35.53 -6.92
N ALA A 17 6.42 35.30 -6.47
CA ALA A 17 7.45 34.55 -7.17
C ALA A 17 7.01 33.10 -7.40
N ASP A 18 7.40 32.61 -8.57
CA ASP A 18 7.60 31.21 -8.94
C ASP A 18 7.34 30.18 -7.85
N ASP A 19 6.24 29.43 -8.01
CA ASP A 19 6.05 28.10 -7.46
C ASP A 19 7.02 27.14 -8.17
N ALA A 20 8.32 27.32 -7.91
CA ALA A 20 9.32 26.31 -8.15
C ALA A 20 9.00 25.20 -7.15
N ALA A 21 8.27 24.18 -7.63
CA ALA A 21 7.98 22.94 -6.91
C ALA A 21 9.29 22.30 -6.42
N ALA A 22 9.75 22.73 -5.25
CA ALA A 22 10.90 22.17 -4.59
C ALA A 22 10.56 20.71 -4.27
N ALA A 23 11.34 19.79 -4.85
CA ALA A 23 11.25 18.39 -4.49
C ALA A 23 11.32 18.30 -2.95
N PRO A 24 10.43 17.52 -2.30
CA PRO A 24 10.47 17.37 -0.86
C PRO A 24 11.85 16.84 -0.47
N PRO A 25 12.41 17.30 0.66
CA PRO A 25 13.75 16.93 1.06
C PRO A 25 13.87 15.40 1.14
N PRO A 26 15.00 14.83 0.69
CA PRO A 26 15.25 13.40 0.80
C PRO A 26 15.11 12.95 2.25
N GLN A 27 14.45 11.81 2.44
CA GLN A 27 14.09 11.29 3.76
C GLN A 27 15.35 10.98 4.58
N PRO A 28 15.36 11.16 5.92
CA PRO A 28 16.54 10.87 6.72
C PRO A 28 16.97 9.39 6.62
N PRO A 29 18.28 9.09 6.65
CA PRO A 29 18.82 7.74 6.45
C PRO A 29 18.22 6.70 7.41
N ASP A 30 18.02 7.04 8.69
CA ASP A 30 17.46 6.14 9.71
C ASP A 30 16.07 5.57 9.37
N GLN A 31 15.26 6.30 8.59
CA GLN A 31 13.94 5.82 8.18
C GLN A 31 14.02 4.81 7.03
N ARG A 32 15.08 4.90 6.22
CA ARG A 32 15.31 4.00 5.08
C ARG A 32 15.78 2.64 5.59
N ASP A 33 16.73 2.66 6.53
CA ASP A 33 17.27 1.44 7.14
C ASP A 33 16.16 0.58 7.75
N ARG A 34 15.12 1.20 8.33
CA ARG A 34 13.96 0.48 8.86
C ARG A 34 13.13 -0.21 7.80
N LEU A 35 12.93 0.42 6.64
CA LEU A 35 12.20 -0.20 5.53
C LEU A 35 12.98 -1.38 4.96
N VAL A 36 14.30 -1.23 4.78
CA VAL A 36 15.16 -2.33 4.32
C VAL A 36 15.14 -3.49 5.32
N LEU A 37 15.36 -3.20 6.61
CA LEU A 37 15.35 -4.21 7.67
C LEU A 37 14.00 -4.95 7.74
N LEU A 38 12.89 -4.24 7.56
CA LEU A 38 11.57 -4.85 7.52
C LEU A 38 11.45 -5.82 6.34
N LEU A 39 11.82 -5.38 5.13
CA LEU A 39 11.71 -6.21 3.92
C LEU A 39 12.62 -7.44 3.99
N GLU A 40 13.82 -7.30 4.54
CA GLU A 40 14.71 -8.43 4.83
C GLU A 40 14.11 -9.41 5.86
N GLN A 41 13.55 -8.90 6.96
CA GLN A 41 12.86 -9.73 7.96
C GLN A 41 11.67 -10.50 7.36
N LEU A 42 11.03 -9.92 6.35
CA LEU A 42 9.94 -10.55 5.59
C LEU A 42 10.45 -11.47 4.46
N GLY A 43 11.77 -11.55 4.24
CA GLY A 43 12.38 -12.41 3.21
C GLY A 43 12.24 -11.87 1.78
N VAL A 44 12.07 -10.56 1.61
CA VAL A 44 11.85 -9.92 0.31
C VAL A 44 13.17 -9.44 -0.28
N VAL A 45 13.50 -9.90 -1.49
CA VAL A 45 14.80 -9.65 -2.12
C VAL A 45 14.73 -8.58 -3.22
N ASP A 46 13.60 -8.46 -3.93
CA ASP A 46 13.42 -7.47 -5.00
C ASP A 46 12.00 -6.90 -5.01
N PRO A 47 11.71 -5.91 -4.14
CA PRO A 47 10.37 -5.35 -3.99
C PRO A 47 10.04 -4.43 -5.18
N VAL A 48 9.05 -4.81 -6.00
CA VAL A 48 8.52 -3.96 -7.08
C VAL A 48 7.30 -3.18 -6.62
N CYS A 49 7.29 -1.87 -6.85
CA CYS A 49 6.14 -1.04 -6.53
C CYS A 49 4.93 -1.38 -7.44
N LYS A 50 3.82 -1.82 -6.85
CA LYS A 50 2.62 -2.28 -7.57
C LYS A 50 1.47 -1.28 -7.57
N LEU A 51 1.53 -0.24 -6.76
CA LEU A 51 0.43 0.72 -6.65
C LEU A 51 0.95 2.12 -6.38
N ARG A 52 0.41 3.08 -7.12
CA ARG A 52 0.57 4.52 -6.88
C ARG A 52 -0.82 5.15 -6.98
N LYS A 53 -1.33 5.70 -5.88
CA LYS A 53 -2.64 6.36 -5.88
C LYS A 53 -2.55 7.72 -5.20
N GLN A 54 -2.95 8.77 -5.91
CA GLN A 54 -3.28 10.05 -5.30
C GLN A 54 -4.53 9.88 -4.43
N VAL A 55 -4.42 10.29 -3.17
CA VAL A 55 -5.45 10.11 -2.14
C VAL A 55 -6.55 11.12 -2.36
N ASP A 56 -7.78 10.63 -2.51
CA ASP A 56 -8.96 11.47 -2.56
C ASP A 56 -9.56 11.67 -1.15
N ALA A 57 -10.51 12.61 -1.04
CA ALA A 57 -11.14 12.93 0.24
C ALA A 57 -11.92 11.73 0.86
N SER A 58 -12.26 10.71 0.07
CA SER A 58 -12.95 9.52 0.57
C SER A 58 -11.97 8.51 1.19
N ASP A 59 -10.74 8.42 0.69
CA ASP A 59 -9.69 7.55 1.23
C ASP A 59 -9.08 8.11 2.53
N ALA A 60 -8.98 9.45 2.62
CA ALA A 60 -8.35 10.14 3.77
C ALA A 60 -9.23 10.17 5.04
N LYS A 61 -10.42 9.55 5.02
CA LYS A 61 -11.33 9.51 6.18
C LYS A 61 -10.93 8.39 7.15
N PRO A 62 -10.58 8.69 8.42
CA PRO A 62 -10.17 7.68 9.40
C PRO A 62 -11.24 6.66 9.78
N ASN A 63 -12.52 6.92 9.47
CA ASN A 63 -13.67 6.08 9.83
C ASN A 63 -14.37 5.39 8.62
N GLN A 64 -13.99 5.69 7.37
CA GLN A 64 -14.60 5.10 6.15
C GLN A 64 -13.63 4.19 5.38
N SER A 65 -12.63 3.68 6.09
CA SER A 65 -11.26 3.78 5.66
C SER A 65 -10.83 2.60 4.79
N ARG A 66 -11.20 2.74 3.53
CA ARG A 66 -10.89 1.84 2.45
C ARG A 66 -10.22 2.64 1.36
N LEU A 67 -9.05 2.19 0.90
CA LEU A 67 -8.44 2.75 -0.30
C LEU A 67 -9.23 2.23 -1.49
N GLN A 68 -9.91 3.10 -2.23
CA GLN A 68 -10.67 2.70 -3.43
C GLN A 68 -9.76 2.74 -4.65
N LEU A 69 -9.76 1.69 -5.45
CA LEU A 69 -8.88 1.55 -6.60
C LEU A 69 -9.74 1.28 -7.84
N THR A 70 -9.48 2.00 -8.93
CA THR A 70 -10.00 1.60 -10.24
C THR A 70 -9.24 0.36 -10.71
N TYR A 71 -9.77 -0.32 -11.72
CA TYR A 71 -9.07 -1.44 -12.35
C TYR A 71 -7.66 -1.02 -12.79
N HIS A 72 -7.50 0.14 -13.43
CA HIS A 72 -6.19 0.62 -13.89
C HIS A 72 -5.15 0.75 -12.76
N LEU A 73 -5.57 1.19 -11.56
CA LEU A 73 -4.67 1.30 -10.42
C LEU A 73 -4.40 -0.06 -9.75
N ALA A 74 -5.34 -0.99 -9.84
CA ALA A 74 -5.19 -2.35 -9.31
C ALA A 74 -4.46 -3.29 -10.27
N ARG A 75 -4.40 -2.93 -11.57
CA ARG A 75 -3.94 -3.79 -12.65
C ARG A 75 -2.55 -4.33 -12.40
N ASP A 76 -1.62 -3.48 -12.00
CA ASP A 76 -0.23 -3.86 -11.83
C ASP A 76 -0.05 -4.88 -10.69
N LEU A 77 -0.98 -4.96 -9.74
CA LEU A 77 -1.05 -6.05 -8.76
C LEU A 77 -1.73 -7.30 -9.33
N LEU A 78 -2.83 -7.12 -10.07
CA LEU A 78 -3.62 -8.24 -10.61
C LEU A 78 -2.91 -9.02 -11.72
N GLU A 79 -2.10 -8.30 -12.51
CA GLU A 79 -1.45 -8.80 -13.72
C GLU A 79 0.06 -8.99 -13.53
N SER A 80 0.62 -8.76 -12.32
CA SER A 80 2.07 -8.91 -12.09
C SER A 80 2.61 -10.33 -12.25
N GLY A 81 1.74 -11.34 -12.30
CA GLY A 81 2.11 -12.75 -12.24
C GLY A 81 2.40 -13.25 -10.82
N ASP A 82 2.40 -12.37 -9.82
CA ASP A 82 2.66 -12.73 -8.42
C ASP A 82 1.48 -13.48 -7.76
N LEU A 83 0.30 -13.39 -8.38
CA LEU A 83 -0.95 -13.97 -7.89
C LEU A 83 -1.33 -15.24 -8.66
N THR A 84 -1.69 -16.29 -7.93
CA THR A 84 -2.26 -17.51 -8.51
C THR A 84 -3.68 -17.27 -9.02
N ASP A 85 -4.17 -18.15 -9.88
CA ASP A 85 -5.56 -18.06 -10.37
C ASP A 85 -6.57 -18.26 -9.22
N GLY A 86 -6.25 -19.07 -8.22
CA GLY A 86 -7.01 -19.19 -6.96
C GLY A 86 -7.12 -17.85 -6.22
N GLU A 87 -5.99 -17.16 -6.03
CA GLU A 87 -5.96 -15.86 -5.35
C GLU A 87 -6.72 -14.77 -6.13
N LYS A 88 -6.63 -14.78 -7.47
CA LYS A 88 -7.44 -13.91 -8.32
C LYS A 88 -8.93 -14.19 -8.14
N ARG A 89 -9.36 -15.46 -8.17
CA ARG A 89 -10.78 -15.82 -7.91
C ARG A 89 -11.27 -15.30 -6.55
N ILE A 90 -10.44 -15.40 -5.50
CA ILE A 90 -10.74 -14.84 -4.17
C ILE A 90 -10.92 -13.32 -4.21
N ILE A 91 -10.09 -12.58 -4.95
CA ILE A 91 -10.23 -11.12 -5.14
C ILE A 91 -11.55 -10.80 -5.82
N HIS A 92 -11.89 -11.57 -6.86
CA HIS A 92 -13.09 -11.36 -7.68
C HIS A 92 -14.38 -11.83 -7.00
N GLY A 93 -14.27 -12.59 -5.90
CA GLY A 93 -15.40 -13.14 -5.17
C GLY A 93 -16.07 -14.31 -5.91
N GLU A 94 -15.35 -14.92 -6.83
CA GLU A 94 -15.73 -16.13 -7.55
C GLU A 94 -15.39 -17.32 -6.64
N ASN A 95 -16.23 -17.57 -5.64
CA ASN A 95 -16.19 -18.84 -4.92
C ASN A 95 -17.03 -19.83 -5.70
N ASP A 96 -16.49 -21.03 -5.93
CA ASP A 96 -17.16 -22.10 -6.64
C ASP A 96 -18.58 -22.34 -6.12
N VAL A 97 -19.46 -22.61 -7.08
CA VAL A 97 -20.92 -22.54 -6.98
C VAL A 97 -21.51 -23.58 -6.00
N ASP A 98 -20.72 -24.50 -5.46
CA ASP A 98 -21.21 -25.63 -4.67
C ASP A 98 -21.34 -25.40 -3.16
N SER A 99 -20.98 -24.21 -2.65
CA SER A 99 -21.08 -23.89 -1.21
C SER A 99 -22.33 -23.06 -0.85
N VAL A 100 -23.50 -23.49 -1.35
CA VAL A 100 -24.80 -22.80 -1.18
C VAL A 100 -25.19 -22.57 0.29
N ASN A 101 -24.66 -23.36 1.24
CA ASN A 101 -25.00 -23.27 2.66
C ASN A 101 -24.08 -22.40 3.54
N THR A 102 -22.93 -21.91 3.06
CA THR A 102 -22.03 -21.00 3.83
C THR A 102 -22.10 -19.52 3.42
N LEU A 103 -22.92 -19.19 2.40
CA LEU A 103 -23.01 -17.86 1.76
C LEU A 103 -23.45 -16.70 2.68
N LYS A 104 -24.16 -16.96 3.77
CA LYS A 104 -24.61 -15.87 4.67
C LYS A 104 -23.52 -15.39 5.63
N LEU A 105 -22.50 -16.21 5.91
CA LEU A 105 -21.41 -15.86 6.85
C LEU A 105 -20.17 -15.30 6.13
N LYS A 106 -19.87 -15.74 4.90
CA LYS A 106 -18.61 -15.40 4.19
C LYS A 106 -18.61 -14.02 3.47
N LYS A 107 -19.76 -13.36 3.28
CA LYS A 107 -19.84 -12.11 2.50
C LYS A 107 -19.14 -10.90 3.15
N LYS A 108 -18.98 -10.90 4.48
CA LYS A 108 -18.32 -9.79 5.22
C LYS A 108 -16.79 -9.77 5.04
N ASN A 109 -16.17 -10.93 4.79
CA ASN A 109 -14.71 -11.10 4.75
C ASN A 109 -14.18 -11.47 3.35
N SER A 110 -14.89 -11.10 2.28
CA SER A 110 -14.38 -11.29 0.92
C SER A 110 -13.14 -10.45 0.64
N GLY A 111 -12.25 -11.00 -0.19
CA GLY A 111 -10.98 -10.41 -0.61
C GLY A 111 -9.76 -11.13 -0.02
N LEU A 112 -8.67 -11.04 -0.77
CA LEU A 112 -7.35 -11.57 -0.46
C LEU A 112 -6.79 -10.89 0.80
N LYS A 113 -6.34 -11.69 1.76
CA LYS A 113 -5.77 -11.19 3.02
C LYS A 113 -4.32 -10.77 2.77
N LEU A 114 -3.97 -9.58 3.24
CA LEU A 114 -2.61 -9.02 3.19
C LEU A 114 -2.15 -8.66 4.61
N ASP A 115 -0.92 -9.04 4.94
CA ASP A 115 -0.21 -8.55 6.12
C ASP A 115 0.34 -7.14 5.80
N GLY A 116 -0.30 -6.12 6.38
CA GLY A 116 -0.01 -4.72 6.04
C GLY A 116 1.04 -4.09 6.94
N TYR A 117 1.99 -3.36 6.38
CA TYR A 117 3.06 -2.66 7.10
C TYR A 117 3.26 -1.23 6.58
N ASP A 118 3.87 -0.36 7.38
CA ASP A 118 4.45 0.90 6.89
C ASP A 118 5.98 0.92 6.98
N ARG A 119 6.57 2.05 6.59
CA ARG A 119 8.01 2.30 6.65
C ARG A 119 8.65 2.18 8.03
N HIS A 120 7.85 2.26 9.09
CA HIS A 120 8.33 2.16 10.46
C HIS A 120 8.20 0.73 11.00
N GLY A 121 7.80 -0.23 10.17
CA GLY A 121 7.52 -1.60 10.58
C GLY A 121 6.22 -1.75 11.36
N ARG A 122 5.37 -0.71 11.41
CA ARG A 122 4.08 -0.82 12.10
C ARG A 122 3.16 -1.73 11.31
N SER A 123 2.71 -2.80 11.95
CA SER A 123 1.75 -3.74 11.36
C SER A 123 0.32 -3.22 11.47
N TYR A 124 -0.46 -3.46 10.42
CA TYR A 124 -1.87 -3.11 10.30
C TYR A 124 -2.77 -4.33 10.06
N GLU A 125 -2.29 -5.52 10.42
CA GLU A 125 -2.88 -6.87 10.31
C GLU A 125 -4.28 -6.99 9.69
N ALA A 126 -4.42 -8.00 8.82
CA ALA A 126 -5.68 -8.35 8.16
C ALA A 126 -6.24 -7.20 7.29
N MET A 127 -5.35 -6.56 6.51
CA MET A 127 -5.80 -5.80 5.35
C MET A 127 -6.41 -6.78 4.34
N ARG A 128 -7.45 -6.34 3.62
CA ARG A 128 -8.10 -7.19 2.61
C ARG A 128 -8.24 -6.46 1.32
N PHE A 129 -7.61 -6.98 0.28
CA PHE A 129 -7.75 -6.50 -1.08
C PHE A 129 -8.82 -7.30 -1.81
N GLY A 130 -9.85 -6.63 -2.33
CA GLY A 130 -10.93 -7.32 -3.00
C GLY A 130 -11.70 -6.41 -3.94
N ARG A 131 -12.36 -7.02 -4.93
CA ARG A 131 -13.31 -6.33 -5.79
C ARG A 131 -14.52 -5.88 -4.96
N VAL A 132 -15.01 -4.68 -5.24
CA VAL A 132 -16.26 -4.19 -4.67
C VAL A 132 -17.40 -4.95 -5.34
N GLY A 133 -17.99 -5.90 -4.61
CA GLY A 133 -19.20 -6.60 -5.04
C GLY A 133 -20.41 -5.66 -5.11
N ASN A 134 -21.50 -6.14 -5.70
CA ASN A 134 -22.74 -5.38 -5.86
C ASN A 134 -23.30 -4.96 -4.50
N VAL A 135 -23.19 -3.67 -4.21
CA VAL A 135 -23.96 -3.02 -3.15
C VAL A 135 -25.23 -2.52 -3.86
N ASP A 136 -26.39 -3.08 -3.47
CA ASP A 136 -27.71 -2.67 -3.96
C ASP A 136 -28.04 -2.97 -5.43
N GLY A 137 -27.55 -4.08 -5.99
CA GLY A 137 -27.88 -4.50 -7.37
C GLY A 137 -27.25 -3.64 -8.47
N LYS A 138 -26.45 -2.64 -8.10
CA LYS A 138 -25.58 -1.92 -9.03
C LYS A 138 -24.26 -2.66 -9.14
N ASN A 139 -23.88 -3.00 -10.38
CA ASN A 139 -22.59 -3.62 -10.65
C ASN A 139 -21.47 -2.75 -10.08
N GLY A 140 -20.64 -3.31 -9.20
CA GLY A 140 -19.42 -2.63 -8.78
C GLY A 140 -18.53 -2.46 -10.02
N ASN A 141 -18.49 -1.24 -10.55
CA ASN A 141 -17.90 -0.84 -11.85
C ASN A 141 -16.38 -1.07 -11.97
N GLY A 142 -15.88 -2.30 -11.77
CA GLY A 142 -14.44 -2.59 -11.80
C GLY A 142 -13.66 -1.88 -10.69
N LEU A 143 -14.32 -1.57 -9.57
CA LEU A 143 -13.69 -0.97 -8.40
C LEU A 143 -13.15 -2.06 -7.47
N TYR A 144 -11.97 -1.82 -6.94
CA TYR A 144 -11.28 -2.62 -5.95
C TYR A 144 -11.09 -1.82 -4.67
N ARG A 145 -10.91 -2.51 -3.55
CA ARG A 145 -10.70 -1.86 -2.25
C ARG A 145 -9.67 -2.59 -1.42
N LEU A 146 -8.82 -1.80 -0.76
CA LEU A 146 -8.03 -2.26 0.38
C LEU A 146 -8.79 -1.89 1.67
N LYS A 147 -9.43 -2.89 2.29
CA LYS A 147 -10.09 -2.76 3.60
C LYS A 147 -9.05 -2.66 4.71
N SER A 148 -9.47 -2.08 5.85
CA SER A 148 -8.61 -1.82 7.03
C SER A 148 -7.53 -0.75 6.81
N PHE A 149 -7.58 -0.02 5.69
CA PHE A 149 -6.63 1.05 5.35
C PHE A 149 -6.64 2.23 6.36
N GLY A 150 -7.71 2.39 7.14
CA GLY A 150 -7.83 3.49 8.11
C GLY A 150 -6.83 3.51 9.23
N LYS A 151 -6.36 2.33 9.65
CA LYS A 151 -5.31 2.27 10.65
C LYS A 151 -4.03 2.94 10.11
N PHE A 152 -3.72 2.74 8.84
CA PHE A 152 -2.62 3.41 8.15
C PHE A 152 -2.88 4.92 8.01
N VAL A 153 -4.08 5.34 7.60
CA VAL A 153 -4.47 6.76 7.50
C VAL A 153 -4.26 7.48 8.83
N ALA A 154 -4.76 6.91 9.92
CA ALA A 154 -4.64 7.48 11.27
C ALA A 154 -3.18 7.53 11.74
N ALA A 155 -2.41 6.47 11.47
CA ALA A 155 -1.03 6.35 11.94
C ALA A 155 -0.03 7.22 11.16
N THR A 156 -0.32 7.56 9.90
CA THR A 156 0.56 8.36 9.02
C THR A 156 0.08 9.79 8.80
N GLY A 157 -1.11 10.14 9.29
CA GLY A 157 -1.72 11.45 9.04
C GLY A 157 -1.99 11.68 7.56
N LEU A 158 -2.37 10.63 6.83
CA LEU A 158 -2.64 10.70 5.40
C LEU A 158 -3.80 11.67 5.10
N LYS A 159 -3.61 12.58 4.15
CA LYS A 159 -4.60 13.59 3.75
C LYS A 159 -4.91 13.50 2.26
N ALA A 160 -6.04 14.07 1.85
CA ALA A 160 -6.34 14.27 0.44
C ALA A 160 -5.23 15.12 -0.21
N GLY A 161 -4.82 14.75 -1.42
CA GLY A 161 -3.69 15.37 -2.12
C GLY A 161 -2.33 14.75 -1.77
N HIS A 162 -2.23 13.86 -0.79
CA HIS A 162 -1.05 13.00 -0.65
C HIS A 162 -1.07 11.90 -1.72
N THR A 163 0.04 11.19 -1.86
CA THR A 163 0.14 9.98 -2.67
C THR A 163 0.49 8.79 -1.80
N VAL A 164 -0.27 7.70 -1.97
CA VAL A 164 0.01 6.40 -1.35
C VAL A 164 0.70 5.52 -2.37
N VAL A 165 1.77 4.88 -1.94
CA VAL A 165 2.52 3.93 -2.75
C VAL A 165 2.54 2.59 -2.03
N ALA A 166 2.42 1.48 -2.78
CA ALA A 166 2.41 0.15 -2.20
C ALA A 166 3.28 -0.86 -2.95
N TRP A 167 4.03 -1.65 -2.18
CA TRP A 167 4.71 -2.87 -2.61
C TRP A 167 3.94 -4.06 -2.08
N VAL A 168 3.65 -5.02 -2.94
CA VAL A 168 2.94 -6.25 -2.57
C VAL A 168 3.82 -7.43 -2.93
N PHE A 169 3.97 -8.38 -2.02
CA PHE A 169 4.88 -9.51 -2.17
C PHE A 169 4.39 -10.75 -1.43
N ARG A 170 4.85 -11.92 -1.89
CA ARG A 170 4.62 -13.21 -1.24
C ARG A 170 5.62 -13.38 -0.11
N LEU A 171 5.11 -13.65 1.08
CA LEU A 171 5.92 -14.03 2.23
C LEU A 171 6.33 -15.50 2.09
N PRO A 172 7.53 -15.86 2.59
CA PRO A 172 7.91 -17.26 2.68
C PRO A 172 6.89 -18.05 3.50
N ALA A 173 6.73 -19.33 3.17
CA ALA A 173 5.91 -20.23 3.99
C ALA A 173 6.40 -20.15 5.45
N PRO A 174 5.49 -20.13 6.44
CA PRO A 174 5.91 -20.21 7.83
C PRO A 174 6.78 -21.45 7.99
N ALA A 175 7.92 -21.31 8.69
CA ALA A 175 8.76 -22.46 9.01
C ALA A 175 7.85 -23.55 9.61
N PRO A 176 7.96 -24.82 9.17
CA PRO A 176 7.14 -25.89 9.72
C PRO A 176 7.34 -25.86 11.23
N ALA A 177 6.23 -25.68 11.95
CA ALA A 177 6.26 -25.71 13.41
C ALA A 177 6.76 -27.10 13.81
N GLN A 178 8.03 -27.19 14.20
CA GLN A 178 8.51 -28.37 14.90
C GLN A 178 7.70 -28.45 16.18
N GLU A 179 7.06 -29.60 16.41
CA GLU A 179 6.19 -29.95 17.54
C GLU A 179 4.70 -29.54 17.42
N GLN A 180 3.97 -30.31 16.60
CA GLN A 180 2.84 -31.13 17.08
C GLN A 180 2.51 -32.17 16.01
N GLU A 181 3.19 -33.32 16.08
CA GLU A 181 2.64 -34.57 15.56
C GLU A 181 1.42 -34.91 16.41
N GLN A 182 0.21 -34.69 15.89
CA GLN A 182 -0.90 -35.62 16.08
C GLN A 182 -2.08 -35.28 15.17
N GLU A 183 -2.37 -36.28 14.35
CA GLU A 183 -3.68 -36.63 13.80
C GLU A 183 -4.18 -35.88 12.55
N GLN A 184 -4.15 -36.66 11.45
CA GLN A 184 -4.90 -36.49 10.19
C GLN A 184 -4.31 -35.34 9.33
N GLU A 185 -4.04 -35.48 8.04
CA GLU A 185 -4.97 -35.86 6.98
C GLU A 185 -4.18 -36.37 5.77
N GLN A 186 -4.57 -37.53 5.25
CA GLN A 186 -4.65 -37.71 3.80
C GLN A 186 -5.85 -36.87 3.32
N GLU A 187 -5.70 -36.27 2.13
CA GLU A 187 -6.75 -35.60 1.34
C GLU A 187 -7.10 -34.16 1.76
N GLU A 188 -6.28 -33.20 1.35
CA GLU A 188 -6.56 -32.26 0.25
C GLU A 188 -5.37 -31.28 0.22
N GLU A 189 -4.74 -31.07 -0.94
CA GLU A 189 -4.09 -29.78 -1.19
C GLU A 189 -5.21 -28.73 -1.20
N GLU A 190 -5.72 -28.38 -0.02
CA GLU A 190 -6.48 -27.15 0.12
C GLU A 190 -5.46 -26.07 -0.27
N ASP A 191 -5.71 -25.41 -1.39
CA ASP A 191 -4.95 -24.29 -1.95
C ASP A 191 -4.98 -23.14 -0.93
N VAL A 192 -4.27 -23.31 0.20
CA VAL A 192 -4.20 -22.34 1.29
C VAL A 192 -3.51 -21.13 0.66
N PRO A 193 -4.25 -20.01 0.47
CA PRO A 193 -3.72 -18.87 -0.26
C PRO A 193 -2.44 -18.42 0.44
N ALA A 194 -1.38 -18.17 -0.33
CA ALA A 194 -0.13 -17.83 0.30
C ALA A 194 -0.27 -16.56 1.11
N ARG A 195 0.58 -16.47 2.13
CA ARG A 195 0.69 -15.26 2.93
C ARG A 195 1.28 -14.16 2.07
N LEU A 196 0.46 -13.19 1.72
CA LEU A 196 0.89 -11.99 1.01
C LEU A 196 1.03 -10.85 2.02
N ALA A 197 1.97 -9.96 1.78
CA ALA A 197 2.16 -8.75 2.54
C ALA A 197 2.09 -7.52 1.63
N VAL A 198 1.77 -6.38 2.24
CA VAL A 198 1.77 -5.08 1.59
C VAL A 198 2.50 -4.06 2.46
N VAL A 199 3.47 -3.37 1.89
CA VAL A 199 4.10 -2.21 2.52
C VAL A 199 3.52 -0.95 1.90
N LEU A 200 2.99 -0.06 2.74
CA LEU A 200 2.35 1.19 2.36
C LEU A 200 3.23 2.38 2.77
N LEU A 201 3.48 3.27 1.81
CA LEU A 201 4.15 4.55 2.03
C LEU A 201 3.21 5.71 1.76
N ASN A 202 3.40 6.79 2.50
CA ASN A 202 2.68 8.05 2.36
C ASN A 202 3.67 9.14 1.94
N TYR A 203 3.44 9.73 0.78
CA TYR A 203 4.16 10.91 0.32
C TYR A 203 3.26 12.13 0.36
N ALA A 204 3.71 13.20 1.02
CA ALA A 204 3.02 14.49 1.11
C ALA A 204 3.17 15.31 -0.19
N SER A 205 2.95 14.67 -1.33
CA SER A 205 3.00 15.29 -2.67
C SER A 205 1.96 14.62 -3.56
N SER A 206 1.29 15.42 -4.39
CA SER A 206 0.46 14.97 -5.51
C SER A 206 1.19 15.00 -6.84
N ASN A 207 2.41 15.55 -6.90
CA ASN A 207 3.15 15.68 -8.15
C ASN A 207 3.73 14.30 -8.54
N PRO A 208 3.31 13.70 -9.68
CA PRO A 208 3.74 12.37 -10.07
C PRO A 208 5.25 12.28 -10.32
N GLU A 209 5.88 13.31 -10.89
CA GLU A 209 7.33 13.29 -11.14
C GLU A 209 8.14 13.27 -9.86
N VAL A 210 7.67 14.00 -8.85
CA VAL A 210 8.28 13.99 -7.51
C VAL A 210 8.11 12.62 -6.87
N VAL A 211 6.91 12.03 -6.97
CA VAL A 211 6.63 10.71 -6.40
C VAL A 211 7.46 9.63 -7.09
N GLU A 212 7.57 9.62 -8.42
CA GLU A 212 8.40 8.63 -9.12
C GLU A 212 9.87 8.76 -8.72
N LYS A 213 10.41 9.98 -8.63
CA LYS A 213 11.78 10.16 -8.13
C LYS A 213 11.96 9.62 -6.72
N MET A 214 10.96 9.75 -5.85
CA MET A 214 11.02 9.13 -4.52
C MET A 214 10.97 7.62 -4.58
N VAL A 215 10.10 7.04 -5.42
CA VAL A 215 9.96 5.59 -5.57
C VAL A 215 11.22 4.97 -6.14
N GLU A 216 11.74 5.51 -7.26
CA GLU A 216 13.01 5.09 -7.86
C GLU A 216 14.16 5.15 -6.84
N TRP A 217 14.13 6.18 -6.01
CA TRP A 217 15.16 6.38 -5.01
C TRP A 217 15.04 5.39 -3.82
N GLU A 218 13.82 5.01 -3.40
CA GLU A 218 13.62 3.91 -2.44
C GLU A 218 14.02 2.55 -3.05
N GLU A 219 13.63 2.27 -4.30
CA GLU A 219 14.00 1.03 -5.01
C GLU A 219 15.53 0.91 -5.16
N LYS A 220 16.21 1.99 -5.52
CA LYS A 220 17.68 2.03 -5.61
C LYS A 220 18.33 1.81 -4.25
N ALA A 221 17.83 2.45 -3.18
CA ALA A 221 18.37 2.25 -1.84
C ALA A 221 18.23 0.80 -1.37
N LEU A 222 17.11 0.15 -1.71
CA LEU A 222 16.86 -1.27 -1.42
C LEU A 222 17.87 -2.17 -2.13
N GLN A 223 18.16 -1.89 -3.41
CA GLN A 223 19.16 -2.63 -4.18
C GLN A 223 20.58 -2.43 -3.63
N GLU A 224 20.96 -1.19 -3.28
CA GLU A 224 22.30 -0.87 -2.78
C GLU A 224 22.57 -1.48 -1.40
N VAL A 225 21.62 -1.42 -0.47
CA VAL A 225 21.78 -2.03 0.85
C VAL A 225 21.78 -3.56 0.75
N GLY A 226 20.93 -4.14 -0.11
CA GLY A 226 20.93 -5.58 -0.40
C GLY A 226 22.29 -6.04 -0.96
N ALA A 227 22.87 -5.28 -1.89
CA ALA A 227 24.20 -5.58 -2.46
C ALA A 227 25.33 -5.45 -1.42
N LEU A 228 25.30 -4.42 -0.57
CA LEU A 228 26.30 -4.23 0.48
C LEU A 228 26.26 -5.34 1.54
N ARG A 229 25.07 -5.81 1.92
CA ARG A 229 24.93 -6.94 2.85
C ARG A 229 25.25 -8.29 2.20
N GLY A 230 24.96 -8.49 0.92
CA GLY A 230 25.38 -9.68 0.17
C GLY A 230 26.91 -9.83 0.13
N LEU A 231 27.65 -8.71 0.06
CA LEU A 231 29.11 -8.72 0.16
C LEU A 231 29.62 -9.03 1.58
N LEU A 232 28.92 -8.58 2.62
CA LEU A 232 29.25 -8.89 4.02
C LEU A 232 28.87 -10.33 4.42
N GLY A 233 27.87 -10.92 3.78
CA GLY A 233 27.45 -12.32 3.97
C GLY A 233 28.39 -13.35 3.34
N LEU A 234 29.32 -12.93 2.48
CA LEU A 234 30.36 -13.78 1.87
C LEU A 234 31.70 -13.74 2.63
N SER A 235 31.77 -13.03 3.77
CA SER A 235 32.96 -12.95 4.62
C SER A 235 32.84 -13.72 5.96
N GLY A 236 31.90 -14.67 6.06
CA GLY A 236 31.70 -15.54 7.23
C GLY A 236 32.06 -16.99 6.93
#